data_AF-A0A9K3LWA5-F1
#
_entry.id   AF-A0A9K3LWA5-F1
#
_cell.length_a   1.000
_cell.length_b   1.000
_cell.length_c   1.000
_cell.angle_alpha   90.00
_cell.angle_beta   90.00
_cell.angle_gamma   90.00
#
_symmetry.space_group_name_H-M   'P 1'
#
loop_
_entity.id
_entity.type
_entity.pdbx_description
1 polymer ?
#
loop_
_entity_poly.entity_id
_entity_poly.type
_entity_poly.pdbx_seq_one_letter_code
_entity_poly.pdbx_strand_id
1 'polypeptide(L)'
;MGIPLAKSSFPVFLVILLSLSQCLSLQTRFVLVDTHHTGNVGAAARALKTMGFDELVLVHPRDAKVLRRERTKQAASGAMNVIDKCQIYDTLADALEGIDVSCGMGMPHDMSRTRSEQFYTEPRPFMETLMKENNTLQFIAFVFGNERWACKAKTWSFAMSFLGYPPIHSLDL
;
A
#
# COMPACT_ATOMS: atom_id res chain seq x y z
N MET A 1 0.27 -30.55 -7.75
CA MET A 1 -0.78 -29.68 -8.34
C MET A 1 -0.48 -28.26 -7.88
N GLY A 2 0.31 -27.52 -8.66
CA GLY A 2 0.84 -26.21 -8.27
C GLY A 2 -0.27 -25.17 -8.25
N ILE A 3 -0.47 -24.51 -7.11
CA ILE A 3 -1.34 -23.35 -7.01
C ILE A 3 -0.68 -22.25 -7.85
N PRO A 4 -1.32 -21.71 -8.90
CA PRO A 4 -0.79 -20.53 -9.55
C PRO A 4 -0.85 -19.39 -8.54
N LEU A 5 0.31 -19.00 -8.02
CA LEU A 5 0.49 -17.69 -7.42
C LEU A 5 0.14 -16.70 -8.53
N ALA A 6 -0.89 -15.88 -8.30
CA ALA A 6 -1.17 -14.75 -9.18
C ALA A 6 0.15 -13.99 -9.36
N LYS A 7 0.43 -13.55 -10.60
CA LYS A 7 1.55 -12.68 -10.98
C LYS A 7 1.47 -11.39 -10.17
N SER A 8 1.88 -11.51 -8.92
CA SER A 8 1.40 -10.70 -7.81
C SER A 8 2.26 -9.46 -7.73
N SER A 9 1.63 -8.36 -7.37
CA SER A 9 2.22 -7.05 -7.07
C SER A 9 3.24 -7.06 -5.91
N PHE A 10 3.72 -8.25 -5.53
CA PHE A 10 4.65 -8.58 -4.45
C PHE A 10 6.05 -7.96 -4.59
N PRO A 11 6.71 -7.90 -5.78
CA PRO A 11 8.03 -7.31 -5.87
C PRO A 11 7.97 -5.78 -5.78
N VAL A 12 6.86 -5.16 -6.19
CA VAL A 12 6.66 -3.70 -6.06
C VAL A 12 6.53 -3.33 -4.57
N PHE A 13 5.75 -4.11 -3.81
CA PHE A 13 5.53 -3.87 -2.38
C PHE A 13 6.85 -3.88 -1.57
N LEU A 14 7.79 -4.75 -1.93
CA LEU A 14 9.10 -4.82 -1.26
C LEU A 14 10.03 -3.64 -1.62
N VAL A 15 10.02 -3.20 -2.88
CA VAL A 15 10.82 -2.05 -3.36
C VAL A 15 10.29 -0.72 -2.79
N ILE A 16 8.96 -0.60 -2.66
CA ILE A 16 8.28 0.52 -2.00
C ILE A 16 8.82 0.67 -0.57
N LEU A 17 8.78 -0.41 0.21
CA LEU A 17 9.13 -0.37 1.63
C LEU A 17 10.63 -0.11 1.87
N LEU A 18 11.52 -0.57 0.99
CA LEU A 18 12.96 -0.32 1.10
C LEU A 18 13.33 1.17 0.93
N SER A 19 12.47 1.95 0.27
CA SER A 19 12.65 3.40 0.13
C SER A 19 12.12 4.18 1.33
N LEU A 20 11.36 3.52 2.21
CA LEU A 20 10.73 4.12 3.40
C LEU A 20 11.57 4.00 4.67
N SER A 21 12.82 3.56 4.60
CA SER A 21 13.74 3.60 5.75
C SER A 21 13.91 5.03 6.32
N GLN A 22 13.59 6.06 5.54
CA GLN A 22 13.56 7.46 5.98
C GLN A 22 12.30 7.83 6.79
N CYS A 23 11.25 7.00 6.77
CA CYS A 23 10.02 7.19 7.55
C CYS A 23 10.12 6.64 8.98
N LEU A 24 11.27 6.15 9.45
CA LEU A 24 11.36 5.51 10.78
C LEU A 24 10.93 6.43 11.94
N SER A 25 10.89 7.75 11.74
CA SER A 25 10.37 8.72 12.71
C SER A 25 8.86 8.98 12.62
N LEU A 26 8.18 8.52 11.56
CA LEU A 26 6.75 8.72 11.31
C LEU A 26 5.95 7.46 11.65
N GLN A 27 4.78 7.64 12.27
CA GLN A 27 3.78 6.59 12.35
C GLN A 27 3.20 6.36 10.96
N THR A 28 3.37 5.14 10.46
CA THR A 28 3.13 4.81 9.04
C THR A 28 2.00 3.78 8.92
N ARG A 29 0.91 4.18 8.26
CA ARG A 29 -0.26 3.34 7.98
C ARG A 29 -0.25 2.84 6.54
N PHE A 30 -0.49 1.55 6.34
CA PHE A 30 -0.62 0.96 5.00
C PHE A 30 -2.08 0.61 4.74
N VAL A 31 -2.67 1.19 3.70
CA VAL A 31 -4.09 1.06 3.38
C VAL A 31 -4.28 0.28 2.09
N LEU A 32 -4.96 -0.87 2.13
CA LEU A 32 -5.34 -1.63 0.94
C LEU A 32 -6.83 -1.39 0.61
N VAL A 33 -7.11 -0.78 -0.54
CA VAL A 33 -8.47 -0.47 -0.99
C VAL A 33 -8.96 -1.55 -1.96
N ASP A 34 -10.21 -2.00 -1.77
CA ASP A 34 -10.88 -2.96 -2.66
C ASP A 34 -10.06 -4.24 -2.90
N THR A 35 -9.34 -4.74 -1.89
CA THR A 35 -8.49 -5.93 -2.05
C THR A 35 -9.32 -7.16 -2.40
N HIS A 36 -8.88 -7.90 -3.42
CA HIS A 36 -9.62 -9.04 -3.98
C HIS A 36 -9.08 -10.39 -3.50
N HIS A 37 -7.76 -10.54 -3.51
CA HIS A 37 -7.13 -11.80 -3.17
C HIS A 37 -6.68 -11.79 -1.73
N THR A 38 -7.26 -12.70 -0.95
CA THR A 38 -6.97 -12.90 0.48
C THR A 38 -5.48 -13.15 0.74
N GLY A 39 -4.77 -13.75 -0.22
CA GLY A 39 -3.32 -13.94 -0.18
C GLY A 39 -2.52 -12.63 -0.17
N ASN A 40 -3.02 -11.56 -0.80
CA ASN A 40 -2.33 -10.27 -0.85
C ASN A 40 -2.35 -9.56 0.50
N VAL A 41 -3.41 -9.76 1.27
CA VAL A 41 -3.48 -9.22 2.64
C VAL A 41 -2.41 -9.87 3.51
N GLY A 42 -2.26 -11.21 3.43
CA GLY A 42 -1.20 -11.91 4.15
C GLY A 42 0.20 -11.53 3.66
N ALA A 43 0.37 -11.46 2.34
CA ALA A 43 1.60 -10.97 1.71
C ALA A 43 2.04 -9.59 2.22
N ALA A 44 1.11 -8.63 2.21
CA ALA A 44 1.34 -7.28 2.70
C ALA A 44 1.74 -7.31 4.17
N ALA A 45 0.98 -8.01 5.03
CA ALA A 45 1.30 -8.14 6.44
C ALA A 45 2.72 -8.70 6.67
N ARG A 46 3.13 -9.71 5.89
CA ARG A 46 4.48 -10.28 5.95
C ARG A 46 5.55 -9.25 5.57
N ALA A 47 5.33 -8.50 4.50
CA ALA A 47 6.26 -7.47 4.05
C ALA A 47 6.40 -6.36 5.10
N LEU A 48 5.28 -5.88 5.66
CA LEU A 48 5.28 -4.86 6.72
C LEU A 48 6.08 -5.32 7.93
N LYS A 49 5.80 -6.54 8.44
CA LYS A 49 6.53 -7.07 9.59
C LYS A 49 8.03 -7.18 9.34
N THR A 50 8.44 -7.63 8.16
CA THR A 50 9.86 -7.74 7.77
C THR A 50 10.56 -6.38 7.82
N MET A 51 9.81 -5.31 7.56
CA MET A 51 10.30 -3.94 7.49
C MET A 51 10.11 -3.14 8.78
N GLY A 52 9.60 -3.76 9.85
CA GLY A 52 9.38 -3.12 11.14
C GLY A 52 8.07 -2.33 11.26
N PHE A 53 7.17 -2.45 10.28
CA PHE A 53 5.83 -1.85 10.33
C PHE A 53 4.79 -2.88 10.77
N ASP A 54 3.73 -2.42 11.42
CA ASP A 54 2.64 -3.29 11.88
C ASP A 54 1.23 -2.73 11.68
N GLU A 55 1.10 -1.54 11.10
CA GLU A 55 -0.19 -0.88 10.89
C GLU A 55 -0.72 -1.10 9.45
N LEU A 56 -1.48 -2.19 9.30
CA LEU A 56 -2.21 -2.52 8.07
C LEU A 56 -3.71 -2.23 8.23
N VAL A 57 -4.30 -1.56 7.26
CA VAL A 57 -5.73 -1.24 7.21
C VAL A 57 -6.32 -1.69 5.87
N LEU A 58 -7.55 -2.21 5.90
CA LEU A 58 -8.31 -2.56 4.70
C LEU A 58 -9.50 -1.63 4.55
N VAL A 59 -9.73 -1.16 3.33
CA VAL A 59 -10.93 -0.38 2.98
C VAL A 59 -11.75 -1.18 1.99
N HIS A 60 -13.01 -1.41 2.32
CA HIS A 60 -13.97 -2.14 1.49
C HIS A 60 -13.37 -3.44 0.91
N PRO A 61 -12.81 -4.36 1.72
CA PRO A 61 -12.32 -5.63 1.18
C PRO A 61 -13.48 -6.39 0.56
N ARG A 62 -13.27 -7.00 -0.61
CA ARG A 62 -14.33 -7.72 -1.34
C ARG A 62 -14.94 -8.88 -0.55
N ASP A 63 -14.17 -9.41 0.40
CA ASP A 63 -14.61 -10.42 1.36
C ASP A 63 -14.50 -9.85 2.78
N ALA A 64 -15.63 -9.61 3.44
CA ALA A 64 -15.68 -9.12 4.82
C ALA A 64 -15.02 -10.08 5.82
N LYS A 65 -14.84 -11.36 5.47
CA LYS A 65 -14.16 -12.36 6.31
C LYS A 65 -12.69 -12.55 5.93
N VAL A 66 -12.11 -11.68 5.10
CA VAL A 66 -10.74 -11.80 4.57
C VAL A 66 -9.70 -12.14 5.64
N LEU A 67 -9.72 -11.46 6.80
CA LEU A 67 -8.75 -11.68 7.88
C LEU A 67 -8.84 -13.07 8.52
N ARG A 68 -9.99 -13.75 8.39
CA ARG A 68 -10.21 -15.10 8.93
C ARG A 68 -9.90 -16.20 7.92
N ARG A 69 -9.62 -15.87 6.66
CA ARG A 69 -9.39 -16.84 5.60
C ARG A 69 -8.05 -17.54 5.81
N GLU A 70 -8.06 -18.86 5.63
CA GLU A 70 -6.86 -19.69 5.77
C GLU A 70 -5.73 -19.23 4.85
N ARG A 71 -6.06 -18.86 3.60
CA ARG A 71 -5.10 -18.33 2.64
C ARG A 71 -4.42 -17.03 3.10
N THR A 72 -5.12 -16.16 3.84
CA THR A 72 -4.53 -14.94 4.42
C THR A 72 -3.52 -15.32 5.50
N LYS A 73 -3.91 -16.23 6.42
CA LYS A 73 -3.04 -16.70 7.50
C LYS A 73 -1.78 -17.38 6.97
N GLN A 74 -1.93 -18.26 5.98
CA GLN A 74 -0.82 -18.94 5.32
C GLN A 74 0.14 -17.95 4.63
N ALA A 75 -0.40 -16.97 3.91
CA ALA A 75 0.42 -15.97 3.22
C ALA A 75 1.14 -15.01 4.19
N ALA A 76 0.55 -14.73 5.36
CA ALA A 76 1.15 -13.89 6.40
C ALA A 76 2.43 -14.49 6.98
N SER A 77 2.60 -15.82 6.95
CA SER A 77 3.84 -16.53 7.28
C SER A 77 4.62 -15.91 8.45
N GLY A 78 4.02 -15.97 9.64
CA GLY A 78 4.60 -15.42 10.86
C GLY A 78 4.25 -13.95 11.16
N ALA A 79 3.54 -13.24 10.28
CA ALA A 79 3.06 -11.87 10.51
C ALA A 79 1.62 -11.79 11.05
N MET A 80 1.21 -12.78 11.85
CA MET A 80 -0.15 -12.81 12.40
C MET A 80 -0.44 -11.60 13.31
N ASN A 81 0.56 -11.09 14.02
CA ASN A 81 0.42 -9.87 14.83
C ASN A 81 0.00 -8.63 14.03
N VAL A 82 0.35 -8.55 12.74
CA VAL A 82 -0.10 -7.46 11.85
C VAL A 82 -1.54 -7.69 11.40
N ILE A 83 -1.89 -8.95 11.10
CA ILE A 83 -3.26 -9.35 10.74
C ILE A 83 -4.23 -9.16 11.92
N ASP A 84 -3.81 -9.48 13.14
CA ASP A 84 -4.64 -9.40 14.35
C ASP A 84 -4.94 -7.94 14.75
N LYS A 85 -4.02 -7.01 14.45
CA LYS A 85 -4.21 -5.56 14.62
C LYS A 85 -4.96 -4.91 13.45
N CYS A 86 -5.12 -5.63 12.34
CA CYS A 86 -5.64 -5.07 11.11
C CYS A 86 -7.10 -4.65 11.25
N GLN A 87 -7.39 -3.39 10.91
CA GLN A 87 -8.74 -2.83 10.95
C GLN A 87 -9.35 -2.80 9.55
N ILE A 88 -10.67 -2.91 9.49
CA ILE A 88 -11.45 -2.83 8.26
C ILE A 88 -12.37 -1.62 8.36
N TYR A 89 -12.31 -0.75 7.35
CA TYR A 89 -13.18 0.42 7.19
C TYR A 89 -14.04 0.28 5.94
N ASP A 90 -15.20 0.93 5.96
CA ASP A 90 -16.10 0.97 4.80
C ASP A 90 -15.65 2.02 3.77
N THR A 91 -15.05 3.11 4.23
CA THR A 91 -14.59 4.21 3.37
C THR A 91 -13.12 4.55 3.57
N LEU A 92 -12.50 5.13 2.55
CA LEU A 92 -11.11 5.59 2.65
C LEU A 92 -10.98 6.81 3.59
N ALA A 93 -12.02 7.65 3.68
CA ALA A 93 -12.00 8.82 4.55
C ALA A 93 -11.82 8.40 6.01
N ASP A 94 -12.57 7.39 6.45
CA ASP A 94 -12.47 6.86 7.82
C ASP A 94 -11.10 6.24 8.09
N ALA A 95 -10.55 5.50 7.11
CA ALA A 95 -9.23 4.89 7.23
C ALA A 95 -8.07 5.90 7.27
N LEU A 96 -8.28 7.12 6.75
CA LEU A 96 -7.30 8.20 6.72
C LEU A 96 -7.51 9.25 7.83
N GLU A 97 -8.46 9.04 8.74
CA GLU A 97 -8.62 9.92 9.89
C GLU A 97 -7.31 9.99 10.72
N GLY A 98 -6.90 11.22 11.04
CA GLY A 98 -5.67 11.51 11.80
C GLY A 98 -4.37 11.38 11.01
N ILE A 99 -4.43 11.14 9.69
CA ILE A 99 -3.23 11.10 8.83
C ILE A 99 -2.90 12.52 8.34
N ASP A 100 -1.66 12.97 8.55
CA ASP A 100 -1.20 14.29 8.10
C ASP A 100 -1.01 14.31 6.57
N VAL A 101 -0.43 13.23 6.02
CA VAL A 101 -0.13 13.11 4.59
C VAL A 101 -0.49 11.73 4.09
N SER A 102 -1.24 11.66 2.98
CA SER A 102 -1.51 10.40 2.30
C SER A 102 -0.92 10.36 0.89
N CYS A 103 -0.27 9.24 0.59
CA CYS A 103 0.43 8.98 -0.66
C CYS A 103 -0.22 7.79 -1.34
N GLY A 104 -0.75 8.00 -2.54
CA GLY A 104 -1.30 6.88 -3.28
C GLY A 104 -0.24 6.22 -4.17
N MET A 105 -0.20 4.90 -4.12
CA MET A 105 0.85 4.06 -4.69
C MET A 105 0.34 3.31 -5.92
N GLY A 106 1.14 3.32 -6.99
CA GLY A 106 0.81 2.59 -8.21
C GLY A 106 1.97 2.49 -9.19
N MET A 107 1.81 1.66 -10.22
CA MET A 107 2.73 1.64 -11.35
C MET A 107 2.45 2.83 -12.26
N PRO A 108 3.45 3.54 -12.81
CA PRO A 108 3.21 4.69 -13.69
C PRO A 108 2.29 4.39 -14.87
N HIS A 109 2.37 3.18 -15.44
CA HIS A 109 1.50 2.75 -16.53
C HIS A 109 0.03 2.58 -16.10
N ASP A 110 -0.24 2.20 -14.85
CA ASP A 110 -1.60 2.08 -14.33
C ASP A 110 -2.16 3.45 -13.90
N MET A 111 -1.28 4.35 -13.45
CA MET A 111 -1.63 5.73 -13.08
C MET A 111 -1.89 6.61 -14.31
N SER A 112 -1.09 6.47 -15.38
CA SER A 112 -1.22 7.24 -16.63
C SER A 112 -2.49 6.94 -17.41
N ARG A 113 -3.09 5.75 -17.22
CA ARG A 113 -4.37 5.37 -17.84
C ARG A 113 -5.56 6.15 -17.26
N THR A 114 -5.43 6.73 -16.08
CA THR A 114 -6.56 7.35 -15.37
C THR A 114 -6.58 8.88 -15.49
N ARG A 115 -5.43 9.54 -15.71
CA ARG A 115 -5.31 10.97 -16.02
C ARG A 115 -4.05 11.26 -16.84
N SER A 116 -4.19 11.97 -17.96
CA SER A 116 -3.08 12.35 -18.86
C SER A 116 -2.11 13.38 -18.29
N GLU A 117 -2.39 13.95 -17.12
CA GLU A 117 -1.71 15.14 -16.59
C GLU A 117 -1.03 14.94 -15.22
N GLN A 118 -1.06 13.72 -14.66
CA GLN A 118 -0.43 13.48 -13.36
C GLN A 118 1.04 13.10 -13.50
N PHE A 119 1.92 13.99 -13.03
CA PHE A 119 3.32 13.71 -12.77
C PHE A 119 3.41 12.74 -11.59
N TYR A 120 3.91 11.53 -11.84
CA TYR A 120 4.31 10.64 -10.75
C TYR A 120 5.66 11.11 -10.20
N THR A 121 5.84 11.01 -8.89
CA THR A 121 7.14 11.26 -8.26
C THR A 121 7.70 9.95 -7.74
N GLU A 122 9.01 9.76 -7.82
CA GLU A 122 9.64 8.61 -7.18
C GLU A 122 9.54 8.72 -5.65
N PRO A 123 9.30 7.60 -4.93
CA PRO A 123 9.13 7.66 -3.47
C PRO A 123 10.30 8.28 -2.72
N ARG A 124 11.55 8.01 -3.12
CA ARG A 124 12.72 8.52 -2.40
C ARG A 124 12.83 10.06 -2.49
N PRO A 125 12.88 10.70 -3.67
CA PRO A 125 12.89 12.16 -3.77
C PRO A 125 11.69 12.82 -3.08
N PHE A 126 10.52 12.20 -3.17
CA PHE A 126 9.33 12.71 -2.48
C PHE A 126 9.52 12.70 -0.96
N MET A 127 9.95 11.58 -0.39
CA MET A 127 10.16 11.46 1.05
C MET A 127 11.25 12.40 1.54
N GLU A 128 12.34 12.55 0.80
CA GLU A 128 13.41 13.49 1.16
C GLU A 128 12.91 14.94 1.20
N THR A 129 12.08 15.33 0.24
CA THR A 129 11.49 16.68 0.18
C THR A 129 10.50 16.87 1.33
N LEU A 130 9.61 15.90 1.54
CA LEU A 130 8.59 15.94 2.58
C LEU A 130 9.22 16.09 3.98
N MET A 131 10.27 15.31 4.26
CA MET A 131 10.98 15.33 5.54
C MET A 131 11.82 16.60 5.73
N LYS A 132 12.33 17.21 4.66
CA LYS A 132 13.07 18.49 4.74
C LYS A 132 12.15 19.67 4.99
N GLU A 133 10.98 19.68 4.36
CA GLU A 133 10.04 20.79 4.40
C GLU A 133 9.12 20.76 5.62
N ASN A 134 8.89 19.58 6.21
CA ASN A 134 7.90 19.40 7.26
C ASN A 134 8.43 18.60 8.46
N ASN A 135 8.93 19.30 9.47
CA ASN A 135 9.43 18.68 10.70
C ASN A 135 8.34 18.35 11.73
N THR A 136 7.08 18.71 11.46
CA THR A 136 5.94 18.50 12.37
C THR A 136 5.06 17.31 12.00
N LEU A 137 5.32 16.67 10.85
CA LEU A 137 4.56 15.49 10.44
C LEU A 137 4.78 14.36 11.43
N GLN A 138 3.70 13.69 11.80
CA GLN A 138 3.73 12.54 12.69
C GLN A 138 3.14 11.30 12.01
N PHE A 139 2.15 11.49 11.15
CA PHE A 139 1.36 10.41 10.55
C PHE A 139 1.38 10.45 9.02
N ILE A 140 1.78 9.34 8.42
CA ILE A 140 1.75 9.16 6.96
C ILE A 140 0.99 7.90 6.59
N ALA A 141 0.21 7.96 5.50
CA ALA A 141 -0.45 6.78 4.95
C ALA A 141 -0.02 6.48 3.51
N PHE A 142 0.25 5.22 3.23
CA PHE A 142 0.45 4.70 1.89
C PHE A 142 -0.79 3.94 1.44
N VAL A 143 -1.45 4.43 0.40
CA VAL A 143 -2.72 3.91 -0.10
C VAL A 143 -2.48 3.10 -1.37
N PHE A 144 -2.85 1.83 -1.35
CA PHE A 144 -2.72 0.90 -2.45
C PHE A 144 -4.08 0.56 -3.03
N GLY A 145 -4.22 0.76 -4.34
CA GLY A 145 -5.43 0.38 -5.08
C GLY A 145 -5.48 -1.09 -5.47
N ASN A 146 -6.50 -1.43 -6.25
CA ASN A 146 -6.73 -2.78 -6.75
C ASN A 146 -5.72 -3.19 -7.84
N GLU A 147 -5.35 -4.47 -7.88
CA GLU A 147 -4.41 -5.06 -8.86
C GLU A 147 -4.81 -4.91 -10.34
N ARG A 148 -6.08 -4.62 -10.63
CA ARG A 148 -6.58 -4.39 -12.00
C ARG A 148 -6.89 -2.92 -12.30
N TRP A 149 -6.98 -2.10 -11.26
CA TRP A 149 -7.42 -0.72 -11.33
C TRP A 149 -6.65 0.08 -10.28
N ALA A 150 -5.65 0.84 -10.73
CA ALA A 150 -5.28 2.06 -10.02
C ALA A 150 -6.59 2.79 -9.72
N CYS A 151 -6.88 3.05 -8.44
CA CYS A 151 -8.20 3.35 -7.89
C CYS A 151 -9.10 4.25 -8.77
N LYS A 152 -10.43 4.12 -8.66
CA LYS A 152 -11.36 5.04 -9.33
C LYS A 152 -11.07 6.48 -8.89
N ALA A 153 -11.19 7.45 -9.81
CA ALA A 153 -10.90 8.87 -9.62
C ALA A 153 -11.44 9.53 -8.33
N LYS A 154 -12.50 8.97 -7.71
CA LYS A 154 -13.06 9.45 -6.43
C LYS A 154 -12.19 9.16 -5.21
N THR A 155 -11.45 8.06 -5.19
CA THR A 155 -10.57 7.68 -4.07
C THR A 155 -9.35 8.60 -3.97
N TRP A 156 -8.94 9.17 -5.10
CA TRP A 156 -7.74 10.00 -5.21
C TRP A 156 -7.92 11.47 -4.87
N SER A 157 -9.15 11.92 -4.56
CA SER A 157 -9.36 13.28 -4.08
C SER A 157 -8.64 13.57 -2.76
N PHE A 158 -8.24 12.51 -2.04
CA PHE A 158 -7.56 12.58 -0.74
C PHE A 158 -6.04 12.39 -0.83
N ALA A 159 -5.51 11.91 -1.96
CA ALA A 159 -4.08 11.68 -2.12
C ALA A 159 -3.39 13.02 -2.42
N MET A 160 -2.52 13.45 -1.50
CA MET A 160 -1.77 14.70 -1.64
C MET A 160 -0.65 14.56 -2.68
N SER A 161 -0.20 13.34 -2.97
CA SER A 161 0.81 13.03 -4.00
C SER A 161 0.71 11.59 -4.51
N PHE A 162 1.13 11.39 -5.76
CA PHE A 162 1.17 10.10 -6.43
C PHE A 162 2.60 9.63 -6.56
N LEU A 163 2.88 8.44 -6.03
CA LEU A 163 4.21 7.87 -6.08
C LEU A 163 4.27 6.68 -7.04
N GLY A 164 5.16 6.80 -8.01
CA GLY A 164 5.41 5.79 -9.04
C GLY A 164 6.89 5.53 -9.20
N TYR A 165 7.24 4.28 -9.48
CA TYR A 165 8.63 3.92 -9.82
C TYR A 165 8.83 3.93 -11.33
N PRO A 166 9.96 4.44 -11.84
CA PRO A 166 10.29 4.30 -13.24
C PRO A 166 10.25 2.82 -13.64
N PRO A 167 9.91 2.49 -14.90
CA PRO A 167 9.92 1.12 -15.37
C PRO A 167 11.34 0.54 -15.20
N ILE A 168 11.51 -0.32 -14.19
CA ILE A 168 12.74 -1.10 -14.04
C ILE A 168 12.65 -2.17 -15.13
N HIS A 169 13.50 -2.06 -16.16
CA HIS A 169 13.48 -2.91 -17.36
C HIS A 169 13.74 -4.41 -17.12
N SER A 170 13.75 -4.90 -15.89
CA SER A 170 13.99 -6.30 -15.58
C SER A 170 13.54 -6.64 -14.15
N LEU A 171 12.25 -6.85 -13.97
CA LEU A 171 11.73 -7.78 -12.98
C LEU A 171 10.73 -8.64 -13.75
N ASP A 172 11.18 -9.82 -14.19
CA ASP A 172 10.33 -10.78 -14.89
C ASP A 172 9.11 -11.13 -14.00
N LEU A 173 7.93 -11.04 -14.62
CA LEU A 173 6.59 -11.30 -14.07
C LEU A 173 6.29 -12.78 -13.83
#